data_AF-T1C3U4-F1
#
_entry.id   AF-T1C3U4-F1
#
_cell.length_a   1.000
_cell.length_b   1.000
_cell.length_c   1.000
_cell.angle_alpha   90.00
_cell.angle_beta   90.00
_cell.angle_gamma   90.00
#
_symmetry.space_group_name_H-M   'P 1'
#
loop_
_entity.id
_entity.type
_entity.pdbx_description
1 polymer ?
#
loop_
_entity_poly.entity_id
_entity_poly.type
_entity_poly.pdbx_seq_one_letter_code
_entity_poly.pdbx_strand_id
1 'polypeptide(L)' 'MTVTDTGCGIPPEHLPHVFERFYRIEPSRTGSQQNAGLGLAVVKSIVNRHGGRVEIESWVG' A
#
# COMPACT_ATOMS: atom_id res chain seq x y z
N MET A 1 -5.34 1.60 -15.84
CA MET A 1 -4.77 2.85 -15.29
C MET A 1 -3.66 2.45 -14.36
N THR A 2 -2.51 3.15 -14.42
CA THR A 2 -1.34 2.84 -13.60
C THR A 2 -0.85 4.14 -12.95
N VAL A 3 -0.33 4.03 -11.74
CA VAL A 3 0.33 5.11 -11.00
C VAL A 3 1.73 4.64 -10.63
N THR A 4 2.72 5.51 -10.78
CA THR A 4 4.12 5.21 -10.47
C THR A 4 4.69 6.37 -9.68
N ASP A 5 5.47 6.06 -8.64
CA ASP A 5 6.24 7.02 -7.87
C ASP A 5 7.74 6.70 -7.92
N THR A 6 8.56 7.65 -7.50
CA THR A 6 10.03 7.53 -7.46
C THR A 6 10.56 7.42 -6.03
N GLY A 7 9.74 6.87 -5.11
CA GLY A 7 10.11 6.66 -3.72
C GLY A 7 11.10 5.51 -3.52
N CYS A 8 11.34 5.15 -2.26
CA CYS A 8 12.29 4.08 -1.89
C CYS A 8 11.83 2.66 -2.27
N GLY A 9 10.62 2.50 -2.79
CA GLY A 9 10.00 1.21 -3.06
C GLY A 9 9.51 0.49 -1.80
N ILE A 10 8.99 -0.72 -2.02
CA ILE A 10 8.44 -1.61 -1.00
C ILE A 10 9.21 -2.93 -1.05
N PRO A 11 9.80 -3.40 0.07
CA PRO A 11 10.42 -4.71 0.13
C PRO A 11 9.44 -5.85 -0.22
N PRO A 12 9.87 -6.88 -0.97
CA PRO A 12 9.00 -7.95 -1.46
C PRO A 12 8.19 -8.66 -0.37
N GLU A 13 8.76 -8.83 0.82
CA GLU A 13 8.12 -9.44 1.98
C GLU A 13 6.87 -8.70 2.46
N HIS A 14 6.73 -7.41 2.13
CA HIS A 14 5.59 -6.60 2.54
C HIS A 14 4.48 -6.57 1.49
N LEU A 15 4.78 -6.83 0.21
CA LEU A 15 3.82 -6.74 -0.90
C LEU A 15 2.52 -7.54 -0.70
N PRO A 16 2.53 -8.76 -0.11
CA PRO A 16 1.28 -9.48 0.14
C PRO A 16 0.34 -8.78 1.13
N HIS A 17 0.89 -7.92 2.00
CA HIS A 17 0.20 -7.36 3.15
C HIS A 17 -0.18 -5.87 3.01
N VAL A 18 0.35 -5.15 2.00
CA VAL A 18 0.12 -3.70 1.85
C VAL A 18 -1.35 -3.28 1.70
N PHE A 19 -2.23 -4.21 1.32
CA PHE A 19 -3.66 -3.99 1.23
C PHE A 19 -4.44 -4.34 2.51
N GLU A 20 -3.77 -4.87 3.54
CA GLU A 20 -4.38 -5.14 4.83
C GLU A 20 -4.65 -3.83 5.58
N ARG A 21 -5.75 -3.79 6.34
CA ARG A 21 -6.07 -2.63 7.17
C ARG A 21 -5.04 -2.52 8.28
N PHE A 22 -4.56 -1.29 8.51
CA PHE A 22 -3.60 -0.96 9.56
C PHE A 22 -2.17 -1.49 9.34
N TYR A 23 -1.90 -2.14 8.20
CA TYR A 23 -0.56 -2.61 7.87
C TYR A 23 0.39 -1.45 7.55
N ARG A 24 1.60 -1.51 8.10
CA ARG A 24 2.66 -0.51 7.93
C ARG A 24 4.02 -1.21 7.93
N ILE A 25 4.89 -0.81 6.99
CA ILE A 25 6.24 -1.36 6.82
C ILE A 25 7.16 -0.86 7.94
N GLU A 26 7.12 0.44 8.26
CA GLU A 26 7.84 1.03 9.40
C GLU A 26 6.91 1.90 10.26
N PRO A 27 6.70 1.56 11.54
CA PRO A 27 5.95 2.40 12.46
C PRO A 27 6.71 3.69 12.83
N SER A 28 8.03 3.70 12.69
CA SER A 28 8.96 4.67 13.30
C SER A 28 9.32 5.89 12.45
N ARG A 29 8.91 5.96 11.17
CA ARG A 29 9.16 7.15 10.34
C ARG A 29 8.39 8.35 10.92
N THR A 30 9.10 9.39 11.33
CA THR A 30 8.58 10.67 11.81
C THR A 30 7.55 11.22 10.79
N GLY A 31 6.25 11.12 11.12
CA GLY A 31 5.12 11.43 10.22
C GLY A 31 4.11 10.28 10.03
N SER A 32 4.49 9.04 10.37
CA SER A 32 3.63 7.83 10.27
C SER A 32 2.44 7.83 11.25
N GLN A 33 2.50 8.63 12.32
CA GLN A 33 1.42 8.72 13.31
C GLN A 33 0.13 9.31 12.72
N GLN A 34 0.22 10.12 11.67
CA GLN A 34 -0.97 10.68 11.01
C GLN A 34 -1.68 9.66 10.11
N ASN A 35 -1.01 8.58 9.70
CA ASN A 35 -1.50 7.68 8.66
C ASN A 35 -1.73 6.28 9.24
N ALA A 36 -3.00 5.96 9.55
CA ALA A 36 -3.40 4.69 10.16
C ALA A 36 -3.23 3.44 9.27
N GLY A 37 -2.60 3.53 8.09
CA GLY A 37 -2.45 2.38 7.18
C GLY A 37 -3.78 1.93 6.55
N LEU A 38 -4.70 2.87 6.27
CA LEU A 38 -6.02 2.55 5.71
C LEU A 38 -6.15 2.80 4.20
N GLY A 39 -5.25 3.60 3.60
CA GLY A 39 -5.40 4.07 2.21
C GLY A 39 -5.55 2.93 1.20
N LEU A 40 -4.55 2.04 1.11
CA LEU A 40 -4.56 0.92 0.17
C LEU A 40 -5.71 -0.07 0.45
N ALA A 41 -6.02 -0.33 1.72
CA ALA A 41 -7.15 -1.19 2.08
C ALA A 41 -8.51 -0.62 1.61
N VAL A 42 -8.68 0.70 1.67
CA VAL A 42 -9.87 1.39 1.13
C VAL A 42 -9.90 1.26 -0.40
N VAL A 43 -8.77 1.48 -1.08
CA VAL A 43 -8.66 1.31 -2.55
C VAL A 43 -9.10 -0.10 -2.95
N LYS A 44 -8.53 -1.15 -2.35
CA LYS A 44 -8.90 -2.54 -2.65
C LYS A 44 -10.39 -2.82 -2.39
N SER A 45 -10.93 -2.28 -1.29
CA SER A 45 -12.35 -2.45 -0.97
C SER A 45 -13.27 -1.81 -2.02
N ILE A 46 -12.94 -0.59 -2.47
CA ILE A 46 -13.70 0.11 -3.50
C ILE A 46 -13.60 -0.62 -4.84
N VAL A 47 -12.38 -0.96 -5.27
CA VAL A 47 -12.14 -1.66 -6.54
C VAL A 47 -12.90 -2.99 -6.58
N ASN A 48 -12.79 -3.80 -5.52
CA ASN A 48 -13.50 -5.08 -5.43
C ASN A 48 -15.02 -4.91 -5.44
N ARG A 49 -15.55 -3.89 -4.75
CA ARG A 49 -17.00 -3.59 -4.75
C ARG A 49 -17.53 -3.25 -6.14
N HIS A 50 -16.69 -2.70 -7.00
CA HIS A 50 -17.03 -2.39 -8.39
C HIS A 50 -16.65 -3.54 -9.37
N GLY A 51 -16.25 -4.71 -8.88
CA GLY A 51 -15.86 -5.85 -9.71
C GLY A 51 -14.52 -5.67 -10.45
N GLY A 52 -13.71 -4.70 -10.05
CA GLY A 52 -12.39 -4.45 -10.62
C GLY A 52 -11.28 -5.28 -9.95
N ARG A 53 -10.06 -5.11 -10.45
CA ARG A 53 -8.82 -5.69 -9.89
C ARG A 53 -7.81 -4.58 -9.63
N VAL A 54 -7.08 -4.68 -8.52
CA VAL A 54 -5.96 -3.81 -8.18
C VAL A 54 -4.74 -4.67 -7.88
N GLU A 55 -3.59 -4.25 -8.38
CA GLU A 55 -2.30 -4.92 -8.23
C GLU A 55 -1.23 -3.89 -7.86
N ILE A 56 -0.11 -4.38 -7.32
CA ILE A 56 1.02 -3.55 -6.94
C ILE A 56 2.30 -4.28 -7.31
N GLU A 57 3.24 -3.52 -7.88
CA GLU A 57 4.59 -3.96 -8.19
C GLU A 57 5.54 -2.91 -7.61
N SER A 58 6.59 -3.37 -6.92
CA SER A 58 7.59 -2.48 -6.33
C SER A 58 8.87 -3.25 -6.07
N TRP A 59 9.98 -2.53 -6.06
CA TRP A 59 11.32 -3.03 -5.78
C TRP A 59 12.08 -1.97 -4.99
N VAL A 60 12.90 -2.41 -4.03
CA VAL A 60 13.80 -1.53 -3.28
C VAL A 60 14.94 -1.11 -4.22
N GLY A 61 15.24 0.19 -4.24
CA GLY A 61 16.33 0.78 -5.01
C GLY A 61 17.71 0.57 -4.40
#